data_AF-A0A371GYW1-F1
#
_entry.id   AF-A0A371GYW1-F1
#
_cell.length_a   1.000
_cell.length_b   1.000
_cell.length_c   1.000
_cell.angle_alpha   90.00
_cell.angle_beta   90.00
_cell.angle_gamma   90.00
#
_symmetry.space_group_name_H-M   'P 1'
#
loop_
_entity.id
_entity.type
_entity.pdbx_description
1 polymer ?
#
loop_
_entity_poly.entity_id
_entity_poly.type
_entity_poly.pdbx_seq_one_letter_code
_entity_poly.pdbx_strand_id
1 'polypeptide(L)'
;MELYDFENKLKLYNFIETYSIKKDSTACYDIENKIFNSRQGTLLVIEYYRTLNGLWIELAQYQGLKMCKTDSIAYTGLIKGENL
;
A
#
# COMPACT_ATOMS: atom_id res chain seq x y z
N MET A 1 -11.94 -34.41 2.49
CA MET A 1 -11.50 -33.66 3.68
C MET A 1 -10.54 -32.49 3.34
N GLU A 2 -10.03 -32.41 2.10
CA GLU A 2 -9.06 -31.36 1.68
C GLU A 2 -9.71 -30.05 1.21
N LEU A 3 -10.97 -30.06 0.74
CA LEU A 3 -11.66 -28.85 0.29
C LEU A 3 -11.95 -27.84 1.42
N TYR A 4 -12.15 -28.33 2.65
CA TYR A 4 -12.37 -27.49 3.83
C TYR A 4 -11.12 -26.69 4.22
N ASP A 5 -9.93 -27.24 4.00
CA ASP A 5 -8.67 -26.57 4.30
C ASP A 5 -8.36 -25.46 3.27
N PHE A 6 -8.66 -25.72 1.99
CA PHE A 6 -8.43 -24.75 0.91
C PHE A 6 -9.32 -23.50 1.01
N GLU A 7 -10.63 -23.67 1.26
CA GLU A 7 -11.54 -22.53 1.44
C GLU A 7 -11.15 -21.66 2.64
N ASN A 8 -10.75 -22.28 3.76
CA ASN A 8 -10.33 -21.55 4.94
C ASN A 8 -9.01 -20.80 4.70
N LYS A 9 -8.07 -21.39 3.97
CA LYS A 9 -6.82 -20.73 3.57
C LYS A 9 -7.08 -19.53 2.64
N LEU A 10 -8.03 -19.66 1.70
CA LEU A 10 -8.42 -18.56 0.81
C LEU A 10 -9.10 -17.41 1.58
N LYS A 11 -10.01 -17.73 2.50
CA LYS A 11 -10.66 -16.73 3.38
C LYS A 11 -9.63 -15.98 4.24
N LEU A 12 -8.67 -16.70 4.81
CA LEU A 12 -7.60 -16.10 5.60
C LEU A 12 -6.71 -15.18 4.76
N TYR A 13 -6.35 -15.60 3.55
CA TYR A 13 -5.57 -14.77 2.63
C TYR A 13 -6.31 -13.47 2.28
N ASN A 14 -7.58 -13.56 1.85
CA ASN A 14 -8.39 -12.39 1.51
C ASN A 14 -8.58 -11.44 2.70
N PHE A 15 -8.71 -11.99 3.91
CA PHE A 15 -8.81 -11.20 5.13
C PHE A 15 -7.51 -10.44 5.44
N ILE A 16 -6.37 -11.13 5.40
CA ILE A 16 -5.05 -10.51 5.61
C ILE A 16 -4.77 -9.45 4.54
N GLU A 17 -5.11 -9.73 3.28
CA GLU A 17 -4.95 -8.80 2.16
C GLU A 17 -5.81 -7.55 2.34
N THR A 18 -7.11 -7.72 2.62
CA THR A 18 -8.02 -6.59 2.86
C THR A 18 -7.55 -5.74 4.04
N TYR A 19 -7.10 -6.39 5.12
CA TYR A 19 -6.57 -5.71 6.30
C TYR A 19 -5.27 -4.95 5.97
N SER A 20 -4.35 -5.56 5.21
CA SER A 20 -3.12 -4.91 4.78
C SER A 20 -3.39 -3.72 3.87
N ILE A 21 -4.30 -3.83 2.90
CA ILE A 21 -4.68 -2.72 2.00
C ILE A 21 -5.25 -1.55 2.80
N LYS A 22 -6.13 -1.82 3.78
CA LYS A 22 -6.69 -0.77 4.64
C LYS A 22 -5.60 -0.07 5.44
N LYS A 23 -4.67 -0.83 6.04
CA LYS A 23 -3.54 -0.27 6.81
C LYS A 23 -2.63 0.59 5.93
N ASP A 24 -2.29 0.11 4.74
CA ASP A 24 -1.47 0.83 3.77
C ASP A 24 -2.19 2.12 3.31
N SER A 25 -3.51 2.07 3.11
CA SER A 25 -4.33 3.24 2.75
C SER A 25 -4.39 4.29 3.86
N THR A 26 -4.56 3.89 5.12
CA THR A 26 -4.54 4.84 6.25
C THR A 26 -3.16 5.50 6.39
N ALA A 27 -2.08 4.73 6.25
CA ALA A 27 -0.72 5.27 6.29
C ALA A 27 -0.47 6.27 5.14
N CYS A 28 -0.93 5.97 3.92
CA CYS A 28 -0.84 6.91 2.80
C CYS A 28 -1.58 8.22 3.09
N TYR A 29 -2.83 8.12 3.58
CA TYR A 29 -3.63 9.29 3.92
C TYR A 29 -2.95 10.17 4.98
N ASP A 30 -2.39 9.57 6.03
CA ASP A 30 -1.69 10.32 7.08
C ASP A 30 -0.46 11.06 6.54
N ILE A 31 0.31 10.45 5.63
CA ILE A 31 1.48 11.07 5.00
C ILE A 31 1.05 12.19 4.05
N GLU A 32 0.05 11.95 3.19
CA GLU A 32 -0.52 12.96 2.29
C GLU A 32 -1.02 14.17 3.07
N ASN A 33 -1.73 13.92 4.18
CA ASN A 33 -2.23 14.96 5.06
C ASN A 33 -1.10 15.75 5.73
N LYS A 34 -0.01 15.08 6.14
CA LYS A 34 1.20 15.77 6.65
C LYS A 34 1.85 16.65 5.59
N ILE A 35 1.99 16.17 4.35
CA ILE A 35 2.57 16.94 3.23
C ILE A 35 1.70 18.18 2.94
N PHE A 36 0.39 17.97 2.75
CA PHE A 36 -0.56 19.02 2.37
C PHE A 36 -0.68 20.13 3.43
N ASN A 37 -0.70 19.75 4.70
CA ASN A 37 -0.79 20.73 5.79
C ASN A 37 0.57 21.26 6.25
N SER A 38 1.68 20.76 5.70
CA SER A 38 3.00 21.27 6.05
C SER A 38 3.13 22.72 5.59
N ARG A 39 3.72 23.55 6.44
CA ARG A 39 4.12 24.92 6.10
C ARG A 39 5.56 25.09 6.52
N GLN A 40 6.32 25.85 5.75
CA GLN A 40 7.73 26.10 6.06
C GLN A 40 7.91 26.74 7.45
N GLY A 41 7.02 27.67 7.82
CA GLY A 41 7.09 28.36 9.10
C GLY A 41 8.42 29.09 9.27
N THR A 42 9.13 28.79 10.36
CA THR A 42 10.44 29.36 10.68
C THR A 42 11.62 28.49 10.24
N LEU A 43 11.37 27.32 9.61
CA LEU A 43 12.43 26.43 9.15
C LEU A 43 13.23 27.06 8.00
N LEU A 44 14.51 26.74 7.93
CA LEU A 44 15.30 27.04 6.74
C LEU A 44 14.73 26.29 5.54
N VAL A 45 14.83 26.88 4.36
CA VAL A 45 14.33 26.29 3.10
C VAL A 45 14.88 24.87 2.91
N ILE A 46 16.16 24.66 3.21
CA ILE A 46 16.83 23.36 3.09
C ILE A 46 16.25 22.33 4.06
N GLU A 47 15.92 22.72 5.28
CA GLU A 47 15.37 21.82 6.31
C GLU A 47 13.92 21.45 6.00
N TYR A 48 13.13 22.43 5.55
CA TYR A 48 11.77 22.20 5.10
C TYR A 48 11.73 21.27 3.88
N TYR A 49 12.57 21.54 2.88
CA TYR A 49 12.71 20.68 1.71
C TYR A 49 13.11 19.25 2.09
N ARG A 50 14.08 19.07 2.99
CA ARG A 50 14.51 17.75 3.43
C ARG A 50 13.38 16.96 4.10
N THR A 51 12.61 17.64 4.95
CA THR A 51 11.44 17.04 5.62
C THR A 51 10.38 16.60 4.60
N LEU A 52 10.03 17.50 3.68
CA LEU A 52 9.08 17.19 2.61
C LEU A 52 9.56 16.04 1.72
N ASN A 53 10.82 16.07 1.30
CA ASN A 53 11.39 15.05 0.43
C ASN A 53 11.38 13.66 1.10
N GLY A 54 11.62 13.59 2.41
CA GLY A 54 11.48 12.35 3.18
C GLY A 54 10.07 11.78 3.14
N LEU A 55 9.06 12.61 3.39
CA LEU A 55 7.64 12.21 3.33
C LEU A 55 7.23 11.75 1.92
N TRP A 56 7.71 12.43 0.88
CA TRP A 56 7.46 12.04 -0.51
C TRP A 56 8.07 10.68 -0.88
N ILE A 57 9.29 10.38 -0.41
CA ILE A 57 9.92 9.07 -0.63
C ILE A 57 9.14 7.98 0.09
N GLU A 58 8.72 8.22 1.33
CA GLU A 58 7.91 7.28 2.11
C GLU A 58 6.59 6.98 1.39
N LEU A 59 5.89 8.01 0.90
CA LEU A 59 4.65 7.85 0.14
C LEU A 59 4.87 7.06 -1.16
N ALA A 60 5.97 7.34 -1.88
CA ALA A 60 6.31 6.63 -3.11
C ALA A 60 6.57 5.13 -2.87
N GLN A 61 7.14 4.75 -1.72
CA GLN A 61 7.31 3.34 -1.37
C GLN A 61 5.97 2.63 -1.21
N TYR A 62 4.99 3.25 -0.52
CA TYR A 62 3.66 2.67 -0.39
C TYR A 62 2.93 2.54 -1.74
N GLN A 63 3.07 3.54 -2.62
CA GLN A 63 2.48 3.49 -3.97
C GLN A 63 3.15 2.45 -4.87
N GLY A 64 4.48 2.33 -4.80
CA GLY A 64 5.22 1.28 -5.52
C GLY A 64 4.88 -0.12 -5.04
N LEU A 65 4.71 -0.30 -3.72
CA LEU A 65 4.22 -1.55 -3.13
C LEU A 65 2.80 -1.88 -3.61
N LYS A 66 1.92 -0.87 -3.70
CA LYS A 66 0.56 -1.05 -4.22
C LYS A 66 0.57 -1.54 -5.68
N MET A 67 1.44 -0.98 -6.51
CA MET A 67 1.57 -1.36 -7.92
C MET A 67 2.10 -2.80 -8.08
N CYS A 68 3.16 -3.17 -7.35
CA CYS A 68 3.67 -4.55 -7.32
C CYS A 68 2.64 -5.58 -6.83
N LYS A 69 1.77 -5.20 -5.87
CA LYS A 69 0.70 -6.07 -5.38
C LYS A 69 -0.37 -6.31 -6.46
N THR A 70 -0.77 -5.28 -7.22
CA THR A 70 -1.73 -5.42 -8.32
C THR A 70 -1.22 -6.39 -9.40
N ASP A 71 0.05 -6.28 -9.77
CA ASP A 71 0.66 -7.16 -10.77
C ASP A 71 0.74 -8.62 -10.27
N SER A 72 1.02 -8.82 -8.98
CA SER A 72 1.00 -10.15 -8.35
C SER A 72 -0.39 -10.78 -8.36
N ILE A 73 -1.46 -10.00 -8.15
CA ILE A 73 -2.85 -10.49 -8.24
C ILE A 73 -3.17 -10.92 -9.66
N ALA A 74 -2.85 -10.07 -10.65
CA ALA A 74 -3.06 -10.37 -12.07
C ALA A 74 -2.32 -11.66 -12.49
N TYR A 75 -1.07 -11.80 -12.07
CA TYR A 75 -0.27 -13.01 -12.33
C TYR A 75 -0.88 -14.27 -11.68
N THR A 76 -1.40 -14.15 -10.45
CA THR A 76 -2.06 -15.27 -9.76
C THR A 76 -3.38 -15.65 -10.44
N GLY A 77 -4.14 -14.67 -10.94
CA GLY A 77 -5.35 -14.89 -11.74
C GLY A 77 -5.05 -15.60 -13.08
N LEU A 78 -3.98 -15.18 -13.77
CA LEU A 78 -3.49 -15.83 -14.99
C LEU A 78 -3.08 -17.28 -14.74
N ILE A 79 -2.36 -17.58 -13.66
CA ILE A 79 -1.98 -18.96 -13.30
C ILE A 79 -3.19 -19.80 -12.89
N LYS A 80 -4.21 -19.21 -12.26
CA LYS A 80 -5.44 -19.92 -11.88
C LYS A 80 -6.35 -20.27 -13.05
N GLY A 81 -6.08 -19.76 -14.26
CA GLY A 81 -6.85 -20.12 -15.45
C GLY A 81 -8.29 -19.60 -15.39
N GLU A 82 -8.49 -18.31 -15.09
CA GLU A 82 -9.72 -17.64 -15.50
C GLU A 82 -9.70 -17.57 -17.04
N ASN A 83 -10.34 -18.54 -17.68
CA ASN A 83 -10.67 -18.47 -19.09
C ASN A 83 -11.57 -17.25 -19.32
N LEU A 84 -11.11 -16.34 -20.19
CA LEU A 84 -11.99 -15.40 -20.91
C LEU A 84 -13.12 -16.16 -21.62
#